data_AF-A0A2N6VJA7-F1
#
_entry.id   AF-A0A2N6VJA7-F1
#
_cell.length_a   1.000
_cell.length_b   1.000
_cell.length_c   1.000
_cell.angle_alpha   90.00
_cell.angle_beta   90.00
_cell.angle_gamma   90.00
#
_symmetry.space_group_name_H-M   'P 1'
#
loop_
_entity.id
_entity.type
_entity.pdbx_description
1 polymer ?
#
loop_
_entity_poly.entity_id
_entity_poly.type
_entity_poly.pdbx_seq_one_letter_code
_entity_poly.pdbx_strand_id
1 'polypeptide(L)'
;ARFFGITVDGRRAEELDPAARARLRLAVTIAAALTQNTPWLALNRPFDGIPARARAGIRGRLLDALDHFELGAVFVLDSAVDAGIIGL
;
A
#
# COMPACT_ATOMS: atom_id res chain seq x y z
N ALA A 1 2.66 7.77 5.51
CA ALA A 1 1.48 8.57 5.88
C ALA A 1 1.13 8.30 7.34
N ARG A 2 0.93 9.35 8.14
CA ARG A 2 0.36 9.27 9.49
C ARG A 2 -1.12 9.61 9.33
N PHE A 3 -2.01 8.69 9.69
CA PHE A 3 -3.45 8.88 9.48
C PHE A 3 -4.02 9.69 10.64
N PHE A 4 -4.29 10.97 10.40
CA PHE A 4 -5.01 11.79 11.36
C PHE A 4 -6.46 11.93 10.90
N GLY A 5 -7.42 11.55 11.75
CA GLY A 5 -8.84 11.78 11.51
C GLY A 5 -9.49 10.90 10.44
N ILE A 6 -8.83 9.86 9.92
CA ILE A 6 -9.45 8.91 8.97
C ILE A 6 -10.20 7.83 9.76
N THR A 7 -11.51 7.76 9.52
CA THR A 7 -12.39 6.70 10.01
C THR A 7 -12.81 5.77 8.87
N VAL A 8 -12.83 4.46 9.13
CA VAL A 8 -13.30 3.43 8.20
C VAL A 8 -14.27 2.54 8.96
N ASP A 9 -15.51 2.42 8.48
CA ASP A 9 -16.60 1.70 9.14
C ASP A 9 -16.77 2.09 10.63
N GLY A 10 -16.67 3.39 10.92
CA GLY A 10 -16.77 3.94 12.28
C GLY A 10 -15.56 3.72 13.18
N ARG A 11 -14.51 3.02 12.72
CA ARG A 11 -13.26 2.80 13.46
C ARG A 11 -12.17 3.77 13.05
N ARG A 12 -11.35 4.21 14.00
CA ARG A 12 -10.15 5.00 13.69
C ARG A 12 -9.09 4.12 13.02
N ALA A 13 -8.25 4.69 12.17
CA ALA A 13 -7.14 3.96 11.55
C ALA A 13 -6.22 3.25 12.58
N GLU A 14 -6.10 3.82 13.78
CA GLU A 14 -5.34 3.29 14.92
C GLU A 14 -5.98 2.05 15.57
N GLU A 15 -7.28 1.85 15.37
CA GLU A 15 -8.06 0.72 15.89
C GLU A 15 -8.09 -0.46 14.90
N LEU A 16 -7.66 -0.23 13.66
CA LEU A 16 -7.56 -1.28 12.65
C LEU A 16 -6.41 -2.23 12.95
N ASP A 17 -6.61 -3.51 12.65
CA ASP A 17 -5.52 -4.48 12.65
C ASP A 17 -4.40 -4.07 11.68
N PRO A 18 -3.15 -4.55 11.86
CA PRO A 18 -2.02 -4.13 11.04
C PRO A 18 -2.23 -4.33 9.52
N ALA A 19 -2.92 -5.39 9.11
CA ALA A 19 -3.17 -5.68 7.70
C ALA A 19 -4.25 -4.75 7.12
N ALA A 20 -5.33 -4.50 7.85
CA ALA A 20 -6.37 -3.55 7.48
C ALA A 20 -5.82 -2.11 7.40
N ARG A 21 -5.00 -1.70 8.38
CA ARG A 21 -4.32 -0.41 8.37
C ARG A 21 -3.37 -0.25 7.18
N ALA A 22 -2.63 -1.30 6.84
CA ALA A 22 -1.75 -1.28 5.68
C ALA A 22 -2.53 -1.16 4.36
N ARG A 23 -3.65 -1.89 4.21
CA ARG A 23 -4.54 -1.76 3.05
C ARG A 23 -5.09 -0.33 2.92
N LEU A 24 -5.55 0.24 4.03
CA LEU A 24 -6.00 1.64 4.06
C LEU A 24 -4.88 2.60 3.62
N ARG A 25 -3.63 2.34 4.05
CA ARG A 25 -2.46 3.14 3.65
C ARG A 25 -2.27 3.16 2.15
N LEU A 26 -2.29 1.98 1.54
CA LEU A 26 -2.08 1.81 0.11
C LEU A 26 -3.22 2.44 -0.68
N ALA A 27 -4.48 2.20 -0.28
CA ALA A 27 -5.65 2.79 -0.91
C ALA A 27 -5.60 4.34 -0.89
N VAL A 28 -5.29 4.94 0.26
CA VAL A 28 -5.14 6.40 0.38
C VAL A 28 -3.98 6.92 -0.47
N THR A 29 -2.87 6.19 -0.56
CA THR A 29 -1.71 6.58 -1.37
C THR A 29 -2.05 6.59 -2.86
N ILE A 30 -2.74 5.56 -3.34
CA ILE A 30 -3.21 5.48 -4.73
C ILE A 30 -4.23 6.58 -5.01
N ALA A 31 -5.23 6.74 -4.14
CA ALA A 31 -6.23 7.80 -4.30
C ALA A 31 -5.61 9.20 -4.36
N ALA A 32 -4.57 9.46 -3.54
CA ALA A 32 -3.85 10.72 -3.59
C ALA A 32 -3.06 10.92 -4.91
N ALA A 33 -2.47 9.87 -5.49
CA ALA A 33 -1.82 9.97 -6.79
C ALA A 33 -2.83 10.26 -7.91
N LEU A 34 -3.99 9.60 -7.87
CA LEU A 34 -5.07 9.83 -8.83
C LEU A 34 -5.60 11.26 -8.76
N THR A 35 -5.82 11.81 -7.57
CA THR A 35 -6.30 13.21 -7.44
C THR A 35 -5.25 14.24 -7.85
N GLN A 36 -3.96 13.92 -7.72
CA GLN A 36 -2.87 14.79 -8.14
C GLN A 36 -2.47 14.59 -9.61
N ASN A 37 -3.09 13.64 -10.31
CA ASN A 37 -2.73 13.24 -11.67
C ASN A 37 -1.23 12.89 -11.81
N THR A 38 -0.67 12.22 -10.79
CA THR A 38 0.73 11.80 -10.77
C THR A 38 0.83 10.37 -11.29
N PRO A 39 1.45 10.13 -12.45
CA PRO A 39 1.51 8.79 -13.03
C PRO A 39 2.50 7.85 -12.34
N TRP A 40 3.33 8.36 -11.41
CA TRP A 40 4.36 7.60 -10.72
C TRP A 40 4.28 7.72 -9.19
N LEU A 41 4.32 6.58 -8.51
CA LEU A 41 4.31 6.48 -7.06
C LEU A 41 5.68 6.08 -6.51
N ALA A 42 6.16 6.78 -5.47
CA ALA A 42 7.31 6.34 -4.68
C ALA A 42 6.84 5.64 -3.40
N LEU A 43 6.97 4.32 -3.36
CA LEU A 43 6.51 3.48 -2.26
C LEU A 43 7.69 3.08 -1.37
N ASN A 44 7.88 3.82 -0.27
CA ASN A 44 8.91 3.52 0.71
C ASN A 44 8.40 2.53 1.77
N ARG A 45 8.97 1.32 1.77
CA ARG A 45 8.64 0.20 2.66
C ARG A 45 7.12 0.00 2.81
N PRO A 46 6.40 -0.25 1.69
CA PRO A 46 4.93 -0.34 1.68
C PRO A 46 4.39 -1.52 2.50
N PHE A 47 5.23 -2.50 2.86
CA PHE A 47 4.84 -3.68 3.63
C PHE A 47 5.35 -3.70 5.07
N ASP A 48 6.00 -2.63 5.53
CA ASP A 48 6.48 -2.51 6.90
C ASP A 48 5.33 -2.63 7.91
N GLY A 49 5.56 -3.36 9.00
CA GLY A 49 4.55 -3.67 10.02
C GLY A 49 3.48 -4.69 9.61
N ILE A 50 3.52 -5.27 8.40
CA ILE A 50 2.56 -6.28 7.96
C ILE A 50 3.09 -7.70 8.31
N PRO A 51 2.29 -8.55 8.97
CA PRO A 51 2.65 -9.95 9.18
C PRO A 51 2.88 -10.69 7.86
N ALA A 52 3.90 -11.56 7.78
CA ALA A 52 4.29 -12.25 6.55
C ALA A 52 3.12 -12.94 5.82
N ARG A 53 2.23 -13.63 6.57
CA ARG A 53 1.02 -14.28 6.03
C ARG A 53 0.08 -13.35 5.27
N ALA A 54 0.00 -12.09 5.67
CA ALA A 54 -0.90 -11.11 5.06
C ALA A 54 -0.25 -10.34 3.90
N ARG A 55 1.10 -10.31 3.82
CA ARG A 55 1.82 -9.57 2.79
C ARG A 55 1.53 -10.08 1.38
N ALA A 56 1.48 -11.39 1.16
CA ALA A 56 1.26 -11.95 -0.17
C ALA A 56 -0.03 -11.43 -0.81
N GLY A 57 -1.15 -11.48 -0.08
CA GLY A 57 -2.42 -10.97 -0.56
C GLY A 57 -2.50 -9.45 -0.68
N ILE A 58 -1.63 -8.71 0.03
CA ILE A 58 -1.55 -7.25 -0.08
C ILE A 58 -0.67 -6.83 -1.27
N ARG A 59 0.43 -7.56 -1.54
CA ARG A 59 1.27 -7.36 -2.73
C ARG A 59 0.48 -7.52 -4.01
N GLY A 60 -0.22 -8.64 -4.17
CA GLY A 60 -1.03 -8.90 -5.36
C GLY A 60 -2.03 -7.77 -5.60
N ARG A 61 -2.83 -7.43 -4.57
CA ARG A 61 -3.80 -6.32 -4.66
C ARG A 61 -3.18 -4.95 -4.95
N LEU A 62 -1.96 -4.69 -4.49
CA LEU A 62 -1.25 -3.46 -4.81
C LEU A 62 -0.86 -3.44 -6.29
N LEU A 63 -0.29 -4.53 -6.80
CA LEU A 63 0.08 -4.65 -8.21
C LEU A 63 -1.15 -4.58 -9.12
N ASP A 64 -2.23 -5.29 -8.78
CA ASP A 64 -3.51 -5.24 -9.49
C ASP A 64 -4.07 -3.81 -9.53
N ALA A 65 -3.96 -3.07 -8.43
CA ALA A 65 -4.42 -1.69 -8.39
C ALA A 65 -3.54 -0.73 -9.20
N LEU A 66 -2.21 -0.91 -9.16
CA LEU A 66 -1.28 -0.11 -9.98
C LEU A 66 -1.54 -0.34 -11.46
N ASP A 67 -1.75 -1.58 -11.87
CA ASP A 67 -2.10 -1.94 -13.25
C ASP A 67 -3.45 -1.36 -13.66
N HIS A 68 -4.50 -1.58 -12.85
CA HIS A 68 -5.84 -1.07 -13.12
C HIS A 68 -5.92 0.45 -13.30
N PHE A 69 -5.10 1.19 -12.56
CA PHE A 69 -5.04 2.65 -12.62
C PHE A 69 -3.92 3.19 -13.52
N GLU A 70 -3.22 2.31 -14.24
CA GLU A 70 -2.10 2.65 -15.13
C GLU A 70 -1.00 3.49 -14.43
N LEU A 71 -0.73 3.17 -13.16
CA LEU A 71 0.26 3.86 -12.33
C LEU A 71 1.60 3.13 -12.33
N GLY A 72 2.67 3.84 -12.69
CA GLY A 72 4.04 3.40 -12.43
C GLY A 72 4.37 3.48 -10.94
N ALA A 73 5.23 2.59 -10.44
CA ALA A 73 5.69 2.62 -9.05
C ALA A 73 7.17 2.29 -8.91
N VAL A 74 7.85 3.04 -8.03
CA VAL A 74 9.21 2.77 -7.56
C VAL A 74 9.13 2.30 -6.12
N PHE A 75 9.71 1.13 -5.84
CA PHE A 75 9.65 0.49 -4.53
C PHE A 75 10.99 0.59 -3.81
N VAL A 76 10.97 1.07 -2.57
CA VAL A 76 12.09 0.90 -1.63
C VAL A 76 11.71 -0.21 -0.67
N LEU A 77 12.40 -1.35 -0.77
CA LEU A 77 12.08 -2.58 -0.04
C LEU A 77 13.25 -2.96 0.86
N ASP A 78 12.95 -3.56 2.00
CA ASP A 78 13.90 -4.07 3.00
C ASP A 78 13.97 -5.60 3.02
N SER A 79 13.29 -6.25 2.07
CA SER A 79 13.07 -7.69 2.02
C SER A 79 13.38 -8.22 0.62
N ALA A 80 14.33 -9.14 0.53
CA ALA A 80 14.72 -9.77 -0.73
C ALA A 80 13.56 -10.56 -1.36
N VAL A 81 12.69 -11.15 -0.54
CA VAL A 81 11.47 -11.85 -1.01
C VAL A 81 10.49 -10.87 -1.64
N ASP A 82 10.25 -9.73 -0.99
CA ASP A 82 9.35 -8.70 -1.53
C ASP A 82 9.92 -8.13 -2.85
N ALA A 83 11.23 -7.89 -2.90
CA ALA A 83 11.91 -7.43 -4.12
C ALA A 83 11.84 -8.45 -5.25
N GLY A 84 12.09 -9.73 -4.94
CA GLY A 84 12.00 -10.81 -5.92
C GLY A 84 10.60 -11.03 -6.47
N ILE A 85 9.55 -10.78 -5.69
CA ILE A 85 8.16 -10.92 -6.16
C ILE A 85 7.73 -9.72 -7.02
N ILE A 86 8.16 -8.51 -6.67
CA ILE A 86 7.76 -7.27 -7.36
C ILE A 86 8.57 -7.03 -8.63
N GLY A 87 9.83 -7.43 -8.65
CA GLY A 87 10.74 -7.23 -9.79
C GLY A 87 10.64 -8.30 -10.89
N LEU A 88 9.71 -9.25 -10.77
CA LEU A 88 9.38 -10.23 -11.81
C LEU A 88 8.29 -9.66 -12.74
#